data_AF-A0AA36GZ10-F1
#
_entry.id   AF-A0AA36GZ10-F1
#
_cell.length_a   1.000
_cell.length_b   1.000
_cell.length_c   1.000
_cell.angle_alpha   90.00
_cell.angle_beta   90.00
_cell.angle_gamma   90.00
#
_symmetry.space_group_name_H-M   'P 1'
#
loop_
_entity.id
_entity.type
_entity.pdbx_description
1 polymer ?
#
loop_
_entity_poly.entity_id
_entity_poly.type
_entity_poly.pdbx_seq_one_letter_code
_entity_poly.pdbx_strand_id
1 'polypeptide(L)'
;MCVHPTCQVFAHSRGPYFVSGSWRRSYAPRSKRTDIREDPISTEPRINERIRVPEVRLVGPNGEQVGIVRVEQALQLAREQDLDLVEVAPQARPPVVKLMDYGKFKYEAAQKARESRRNQANSIIKEMKLRPKIDDHDYETKKGHVLRFLKAGDKVKITIMFRGREQSRPELGVNLLRRLADDLTEYATVESPPKQEGRNMLMILAPTRKKNQAKADQKAERDRRAAERAEAAEADKAYEAAQRAAAGTAKKKKKKEPGDPVFAGEPARDLPSGSRDDIHERMELSMPKMKSHSGTKKRFKVTGSGKVTARKAGKRHLNEHKSSRVTRRLTGETVLSKGEAAKVKKLLAGHPGR
;
A
#
# COMPACT_ATOMS: atom_id res chain seq x y z
N MET A 1 35.01 61.01 -23.43
CA MET A 1 34.99 61.88 -24.61
C MET A 1 34.03 61.22 -25.61
N CYS A 2 32.75 61.65 -25.60
CA CYS A 2 32.14 62.49 -26.65
C CYS A 2 31.58 61.62 -27.81
N VAL A 3 30.36 61.69 -28.36
CA VAL A 3 29.03 62.31 -28.13
C VAL A 3 28.05 61.48 -29.02
N HIS A 4 26.76 61.34 -28.66
CA HIS A 4 25.67 60.95 -29.60
C HIS A 4 25.40 62.07 -30.63
N PRO A 5 24.81 61.80 -31.82
CA PRO A 5 23.35 62.06 -32.07
C PRO A 5 22.71 61.06 -33.09
N THR A 6 21.47 60.54 -32.94
CA THR A 6 20.09 61.06 -33.22
C THR A 6 19.67 61.31 -34.69
N CYS A 7 18.38 61.00 -34.94
CA CYS A 7 17.45 61.35 -36.04
C CYS A 7 17.35 60.38 -37.24
N GLN A 8 16.23 59.76 -37.67
CA GLN A 8 14.75 59.91 -37.58
C GLN A 8 14.12 60.30 -38.94
N VAL A 9 12.97 59.67 -39.22
CA VAL A 9 11.89 59.99 -40.18
C VAL A 9 12.09 59.69 -41.67
N PHE A 10 11.22 58.85 -42.24
CA PHE A 10 10.69 59.06 -43.59
C PHE A 10 9.21 58.73 -43.62
N ALA A 11 8.40 59.68 -44.07
CA ALA A 11 6.96 59.56 -44.16
C ALA A 11 6.44 60.24 -45.45
N HIS A 12 5.46 59.57 -46.06
CA HIS A 12 4.42 60.03 -47.01
C HIS A 12 4.73 60.33 -48.48
N SER A 13 4.00 59.63 -49.37
CA SER A 13 2.95 60.13 -50.30
C SER A 13 2.86 59.19 -51.52
N ARG A 14 1.75 58.93 -52.23
CA ARG A 14 0.30 59.18 -52.23
C ARG A 14 -0.22 58.34 -53.43
N GLY A 15 -1.43 57.80 -53.39
CA GLY A 15 -2.11 57.22 -54.55
C GLY A 15 -3.60 56.97 -54.28
N PRO A 16 -4.51 57.11 -55.28
CA PRO A 16 -5.86 57.62 -55.04
C PRO A 16 -7.01 56.60 -55.19
N TYR A 17 -8.11 56.92 -54.50
CA TYR A 17 -9.54 56.66 -54.75
C TYR A 17 -9.97 55.54 -55.73
N PHE A 18 -10.74 54.57 -55.23
CA PHE A 18 -11.75 53.86 -56.05
C PHE A 18 -12.99 53.44 -55.23
N VAL A 19 -14.09 53.40 -55.97
CA VAL A 19 -15.50 53.60 -55.61
C VAL A 19 -16.15 52.39 -54.93
N SER A 20 -17.09 52.68 -54.03
CA SER A 20 -18.05 51.76 -53.41
C SER A 20 -18.93 51.07 -54.46
N GLY A 21 -18.83 49.74 -54.56
CA GLY A 21 -19.70 48.89 -55.36
C GLY A 21 -20.18 47.69 -54.54
N SER A 22 -21.47 47.62 -54.28
CA SER A 22 -22.14 46.53 -53.58
C SER A 22 -22.14 45.26 -54.43
N TRP A 23 -21.45 44.22 -53.97
CA TRP A 23 -21.59 42.86 -54.51
C TRP A 23 -22.19 41.96 -53.42
N ARG A 24 -23.49 41.71 -53.51
CA ARG A 24 -24.15 40.60 -52.81
C ARG A 24 -23.57 39.29 -53.37
N ARG A 25 -22.66 38.66 -52.64
CA ARG A 25 -22.19 37.31 -52.94
C ARG A 25 -23.12 36.31 -52.26
N SER A 26 -24.00 35.70 -53.06
CA SER A 26 -24.86 34.59 -52.67
C SER A 26 -24.00 33.42 -52.16
N TYR A 27 -24.11 33.08 -50.88
CA TYR A 27 -23.53 31.87 -50.31
C TYR A 27 -24.46 30.69 -50.59
N ALA A 28 -24.13 29.88 -51.59
CA ALA A 28 -24.68 28.53 -51.69
C ALA A 28 -23.97 27.63 -50.64
N PRO A 29 -24.69 26.87 -49.79
CA PRO A 29 -24.05 25.97 -48.85
C PRO A 29 -23.43 24.79 -49.60
N ARG A 30 -22.10 24.73 -49.56
CA ARG A 30 -21.27 23.63 -50.06
C ARG A 30 -21.75 22.33 -49.40
N SER A 31 -22.28 21.40 -50.18
CA SER A 31 -22.69 20.09 -49.71
C SER A 31 -21.49 19.40 -49.04
N LYS A 32 -21.69 18.96 -47.80
CA LYS A 32 -20.65 18.26 -47.03
C LYS A 32 -20.42 16.91 -47.69
N ARG A 33 -19.32 16.77 -48.44
CA ARG A 33 -18.73 15.45 -48.69
C ARG A 33 -18.53 14.81 -47.33
N THR A 34 -19.14 13.66 -47.10
CA THR A 34 -18.91 12.84 -45.94
C THR A 34 -17.48 12.33 -46.04
N ASP A 35 -16.54 13.08 -45.46
CA ASP A 35 -15.22 12.55 -45.16
C ASP A 35 -15.44 11.28 -44.34
N ILE A 36 -15.03 10.15 -44.91
CA ILE A 36 -14.84 8.89 -44.21
C ILE A 36 -13.73 9.19 -43.20
N ARG A 37 -14.13 9.68 -42.03
CA ARG A 37 -13.24 9.82 -40.89
C ARG A 37 -12.84 8.39 -40.55
N GLU A 38 -11.63 8.01 -40.94
CA GLU A 38 -10.99 6.81 -40.44
C GLU A 38 -10.96 6.95 -38.92
N ASP A 39 -11.87 6.22 -38.26
CA ASP A 39 -11.87 6.10 -36.82
C ASP A 39 -10.46 5.67 -36.39
N PRO A 40 -9.90 6.27 -35.32
CA PRO A 40 -8.56 5.96 -34.87
C PRO A 40 -8.45 4.45 -34.74
N ILE A 41 -7.46 3.84 -35.41
CA ILE A 41 -7.23 2.39 -35.51
C ILE A 41 -7.46 1.78 -34.13
N SER A 42 -8.67 1.25 -33.91
CA SER A 42 -9.01 0.69 -32.61
C SER A 42 -8.04 -0.46 -32.40
N THR A 43 -7.33 -0.47 -31.26
CA THR A 43 -6.42 -1.57 -30.91
C THR A 43 -7.17 -2.90 -30.75
N GLU A 44 -8.51 -2.86 -30.74
CA GLU A 44 -9.37 -4.04 -30.69
C GLU A 44 -9.50 -4.69 -32.09
N PRO A 45 -9.37 -6.02 -32.19
CA PRO A 45 -9.52 -6.73 -33.46
C PRO A 45 -10.96 -6.61 -33.99
N ARG A 46 -11.11 -6.57 -35.32
CA ARG A 46 -12.42 -6.58 -35.96
C ARG A 46 -13.03 -7.98 -35.87
N ILE A 47 -14.36 -8.05 -35.79
CA ILE A 47 -15.10 -9.30 -35.62
C ILE A 47 -16.28 -9.38 -36.59
N ASN A 48 -16.62 -10.60 -37.01
CA ASN A 48 -17.82 -10.93 -37.77
C ASN A 48 -18.04 -9.96 -38.95
N GLU A 49 -19.19 -9.29 -38.99
CA GLU A 49 -19.61 -8.35 -40.05
C GLU A 49 -18.75 -7.08 -40.15
N ARG A 50 -17.87 -6.82 -39.17
CA ARG A 50 -16.91 -5.70 -39.25
C ARG A 50 -15.76 -5.99 -40.21
N ILE A 51 -15.58 -7.24 -40.63
CA ILE A 51 -14.59 -7.67 -41.61
C ILE A 51 -15.17 -7.44 -43.01
N ARG A 52 -14.59 -6.50 -43.78
CA ARG A 52 -15.12 -6.05 -45.08
C ARG A 52 -14.36 -6.59 -46.30
N VAL A 53 -13.44 -7.53 -46.09
CA VAL A 53 -12.56 -8.08 -47.14
C VAL A 53 -13.29 -9.26 -47.82
N PRO A 54 -13.16 -9.49 -49.13
CA PRO A 54 -13.87 -10.58 -49.80
C PRO A 54 -13.32 -11.97 -49.46
N GLU A 55 -12.01 -12.09 -49.31
CA GLU A 55 -11.30 -13.36 -49.06
C GLU A 55 -10.47 -13.28 -47.78
N VAL A 56 -10.49 -14.36 -47.00
CA VAL A 56 -9.79 -14.46 -45.73
C VAL A 56 -9.12 -15.83 -45.59
N ARG A 57 -8.00 -15.87 -44.89
CA ARG A 57 -7.36 -17.12 -44.49
C ARG A 57 -7.96 -17.59 -43.17
N LEU A 58 -8.74 -18.67 -43.21
CA LEU A 58 -9.50 -19.19 -42.08
C LEU A 58 -8.69 -20.22 -41.28
N VAL A 59 -8.67 -20.01 -39.96
CA VAL A 59 -8.15 -20.93 -38.96
C VAL A 59 -9.29 -21.39 -38.07
N GLY A 60 -9.48 -22.71 -37.93
CA GLY A 60 -10.47 -23.32 -37.06
C GLY A 60 -10.17 -23.14 -35.56
N PRO A 61 -11.12 -23.49 -34.67
CA PRO A 61 -11.00 -23.27 -33.22
C PRO A 61 -9.80 -23.99 -32.60
N ASN A 62 -9.51 -25.20 -33.07
CA ASN A 62 -8.39 -26.02 -32.60
C ASN A 62 -7.04 -25.69 -33.29
N GLY A 63 -7.00 -24.66 -34.14
CA GLY A 63 -5.81 -24.30 -34.91
C GLY A 63 -5.67 -25.04 -36.24
N GLU A 64 -6.69 -25.77 -36.67
CA GLU A 64 -6.77 -26.37 -38.01
C GLU A 64 -6.76 -25.28 -39.09
N GLN A 65 -5.98 -25.48 -40.15
CA GLN A 65 -5.90 -24.52 -41.26
C GLN A 65 -6.87 -24.94 -42.36
N VAL A 66 -7.99 -24.23 -42.50
CA VAL A 66 -8.99 -24.48 -43.55
C VAL A 66 -8.54 -23.92 -44.90
N GLY A 67 -7.66 -22.90 -44.88
CA GLY A 67 -7.09 -22.29 -46.07
C GLY A 67 -7.74 -20.95 -46.41
N ILE A 68 -7.74 -20.58 -47.71
CA ILE A 68 -8.33 -19.32 -48.19
C ILE A 68 -9.78 -19.59 -48.54
N VAL A 69 -10.70 -18.87 -47.91
CA VAL A 69 -12.15 -18.98 -48.11
C VAL A 69 -12.76 -17.60 -48.27
N ARG A 70 -13.99 -17.55 -48.83
CA ARG A 70 -14.76 -16.31 -48.84
C ARG A 70 -15.25 -15.98 -47.43
N VAL A 71 -15.35 -14.69 -47.12
CA VAL A 71 -15.82 -14.24 -45.80
C VAL A 71 -17.23 -14.76 -45.47
N GLU A 72 -18.11 -14.86 -46.47
CA GLU A 72 -19.46 -15.41 -46.28
C GLU A 72 -19.43 -16.85 -45.76
N GLN A 73 -18.59 -17.71 -46.35
CA GLN A 73 -18.40 -19.09 -45.90
C GLN A 73 -17.79 -19.13 -44.49
N ALA A 74 -16.82 -18.27 -44.20
CA ALA A 74 -16.22 -18.18 -42.87
C ALA A 74 -17.24 -17.73 -41.80
N LEU A 75 -18.13 -16.79 -42.13
CA LEU A 75 -19.21 -16.33 -41.25
C LEU A 75 -20.27 -17.43 -41.03
N GLN A 76 -20.56 -18.22 -42.06
CA GLN A 76 -21.47 -19.35 -41.94
C GLN A 76 -20.89 -20.43 -41.01
N LEU A 77 -19.63 -20.82 -41.20
CA LEU A 77 -18.93 -21.77 -40.33
C LEU A 77 -18.85 -21.28 -38.87
N ALA A 78 -18.68 -19.96 -38.66
CA ALA A 78 -18.72 -19.36 -37.34
C ALA A 78 -20.09 -19.55 -36.66
N ARG A 79 -21.19 -19.29 -37.40
CA ARG A 79 -22.57 -19.49 -36.91
C ARG A 79 -22.91 -20.95 -36.65
N GLU A 80 -22.47 -21.86 -37.51
CA GLU A 80 -22.70 -23.31 -37.35
C GLU A 80 -22.02 -23.88 -36.10
N GLN A 81 -20.92 -23.26 -35.65
CA GLN A 81 -20.17 -23.67 -34.47
C GLN A 81 -20.45 -22.81 -33.24
N ASP A 82 -21.39 -21.84 -33.31
CA ASP A 82 -21.68 -20.85 -32.26
C ASP A 82 -20.42 -20.09 -31.78
N LEU A 83 -19.49 -19.79 -32.70
CA LEU A 83 -18.25 -19.05 -32.44
C LEU A 83 -18.22 -17.71 -33.21
N ASP A 84 -17.29 -16.83 -32.84
CA ASP A 84 -17.05 -15.59 -33.57
C ASP A 84 -15.90 -15.72 -34.57
N LEU A 85 -16.01 -15.00 -35.68
CA LEU A 85 -14.93 -14.80 -36.64
C LEU A 85 -14.10 -13.59 -36.19
N VAL A 86 -12.89 -13.83 -35.67
CA VAL A 86 -12.01 -12.77 -35.15
C VAL A 86 -10.82 -12.55 -36.07
N GLU A 87 -10.58 -11.30 -36.48
CA GLU A 87 -9.42 -10.91 -37.28
C GLU A 87 -8.17 -10.76 -36.39
N VAL A 88 -7.30 -11.77 -36.38
CA VAL A 88 -6.09 -11.80 -35.54
C VAL A 88 -4.93 -11.07 -36.21
N ALA A 89 -4.79 -11.18 -37.54
CA ALA A 89 -3.72 -10.54 -38.29
C ALA A 89 -4.28 -9.77 -39.50
N PRO A 90 -4.62 -8.47 -39.32
CA PRO A 90 -5.15 -7.62 -40.39
C PRO A 90 -4.10 -7.27 -41.46
N GLN A 91 -2.81 -7.35 -41.11
CA GLN A 91 -1.71 -6.95 -42.01
C GLN A 91 -1.34 -8.03 -43.04
N ALA A 92 -1.87 -9.24 -42.91
CA ALA A 92 -1.61 -10.33 -43.86
C ALA A 92 -2.45 -10.18 -45.13
N ARG A 93 -1.94 -10.70 -46.26
CA ARG A 93 -2.67 -10.76 -47.54
C ARG A 93 -2.76 -12.22 -48.01
N PRO A 94 -3.94 -12.88 -47.97
CA PRO A 94 -5.21 -12.43 -47.36
C PRO A 94 -5.17 -12.31 -45.82
N PRO A 95 -6.01 -11.48 -45.18
CA PRO A 95 -6.06 -11.33 -43.72
C PRO A 95 -6.33 -12.67 -43.02
N VAL A 96 -5.70 -12.89 -41.86
CA VAL A 96 -5.88 -14.13 -41.10
C VAL A 96 -6.99 -13.95 -40.07
N VAL A 97 -8.04 -14.75 -40.25
CA VAL A 97 -9.20 -14.81 -39.36
C VAL A 97 -9.21 -16.16 -38.65
N LYS A 98 -9.60 -16.15 -37.37
CA LYS A 98 -9.68 -17.36 -36.56
C LYS A 98 -11.05 -17.46 -35.92
N LEU A 99 -11.64 -18.65 -35.96
CA LEU A 99 -12.87 -18.99 -35.24
C LEU A 99 -12.55 -19.12 -33.75
N MET A 100 -13.12 -18.24 -32.93
CA MET A 100 -12.96 -18.28 -31.47
C MET A 100 -14.05 -17.47 -30.77
N ASP A 101 -14.27 -17.72 -29.48
CA ASP A 101 -15.11 -16.85 -28.64
C ASP A 101 -14.38 -15.52 -28.37
N TYR A 102 -14.93 -14.42 -28.89
CA TYR A 102 -14.34 -13.09 -28.71
C TYR A 102 -14.40 -12.61 -27.25
N GLY A 103 -15.46 -12.96 -26.52
CA GLY A 103 -15.64 -12.60 -25.12
C GLY A 103 -14.54 -13.20 -24.24
N LYS A 104 -14.27 -14.50 -24.40
CA LYS A 104 -13.18 -15.18 -23.69
C LYS A 104 -11.82 -14.61 -24.08
N PHE A 105 -11.56 -14.41 -25.38
CA PHE A 105 -10.31 -13.82 -25.85
C PHE A 105 -10.06 -12.42 -25.27
N LYS A 106 -11.08 -11.54 -25.25
CA LYS A 106 -10.99 -10.20 -24.67
C LYS A 106 -10.68 -10.25 -23.18
N TYR A 107 -11.30 -11.17 -22.45
CA TYR A 107 -11.03 -11.35 -21.03
C TYR A 107 -9.59 -11.81 -20.78
N GLU A 108 -9.12 -12.84 -21.48
CA GLU A 108 -7.76 -13.36 -21.33
C GLU A 108 -6.70 -12.33 -21.74
N ALA A 109 -6.91 -11.62 -22.86
CA ALA A 109 -6.05 -10.53 -23.29
C ALA A 109 -6.01 -9.40 -22.25
N ALA A 110 -7.16 -9.03 -21.67
CA ALA A 110 -7.23 -8.02 -20.62
C ALA A 110 -6.54 -8.49 -19.32
N GLN A 111 -6.72 -9.76 -18.93
CA GLN A 111 -6.04 -10.35 -17.77
C GLN A 111 -4.53 -10.40 -17.97
N LYS A 112 -4.06 -10.92 -19.11
CA LYS A 112 -2.64 -10.94 -19.47
C LYS A 112 -2.05 -9.54 -19.52
N ALA A 113 -2.77 -8.56 -20.06
CA ALA A 113 -2.33 -7.16 -20.06
C ALA A 113 -2.30 -6.55 -18.65
N ARG A 114 -3.22 -6.93 -17.76
CA ARG A 114 -3.19 -6.51 -16.34
C ARG A 114 -2.04 -7.16 -15.58
N GLU A 115 -1.79 -8.45 -15.82
CA GLU A 115 -0.70 -9.20 -15.22
C GLU A 115 0.66 -8.68 -15.69
N SER A 116 0.82 -8.47 -17.00
CA SER A 116 2.03 -7.85 -17.57
C SER A 116 2.29 -6.48 -16.97
N ARG A 117 1.27 -5.61 -16.87
CA ARG A 117 1.39 -4.30 -16.21
C ARG A 117 1.75 -4.40 -14.73
N ARG A 118 1.26 -5.42 -14.02
CA ARG A 118 1.59 -5.66 -12.60
C ARG A 118 3.02 -6.17 -12.42
N ASN A 119 3.47 -7.04 -13.33
CA ASN A 119 4.80 -7.63 -13.33
C ASN A 119 5.86 -6.64 -13.83
N GLN A 120 5.47 -5.67 -14.66
CA GLN A 120 6.35 -4.58 -15.07
C GLN A 120 6.74 -3.75 -13.84
N ALA A 121 7.99 -3.89 -13.41
CA ALA A 121 8.53 -3.11 -12.32
C ALA A 121 8.92 -1.71 -12.80
N ASN A 122 7.94 -0.81 -12.88
CA ASN A 122 8.19 0.59 -13.22
C ASN A 122 9.04 1.25 -12.13
N SER A 123 10.29 1.61 -12.43
CA SER A 123 11.14 2.42 -11.54
C SER A 123 10.60 3.84 -11.49
N ILE A 124 10.16 4.28 -10.31
CA ILE A 124 9.63 5.63 -10.13
C ILE A 124 10.78 6.51 -9.64
N ILE A 125 10.88 7.73 -10.17
CA ILE A 125 11.84 8.71 -9.65
C ILE A 125 11.25 9.31 -8.37
N LYS A 126 11.92 9.08 -7.25
CA LYS A 126 11.58 9.66 -5.95
C LYS A 126 12.39 10.92 -5.72
N GLU A 127 11.72 11.99 -5.32
CA GLU A 127 12.40 13.25 -5.03
C GLU A 127 12.75 13.34 -3.55
N MET A 128 13.98 13.75 -3.24
CA MET A 128 14.43 14.06 -1.88
C MET A 128 15.00 15.47 -1.84
N LYS A 129 14.50 16.30 -0.93
CA LYS A 129 14.94 17.70 -0.79
C LYS A 129 15.85 17.85 0.42
N LEU A 130 16.99 18.49 0.21
CA LEU A 130 18.00 18.77 1.22
C LEU A 130 18.29 20.28 1.29
N ARG A 131 18.85 20.71 2.41
CA ARG A 131 19.33 22.08 2.63
C ARG A 131 20.86 22.07 2.70
N PRO A 132 21.54 23.15 2.26
CA PRO A 132 23.01 23.22 2.33
C PRO A 132 23.57 23.16 3.77
N LYS A 133 22.82 23.66 4.75
CA LYS A 133 23.17 23.66 6.19
C LYS A 133 22.29 22.67 6.95
N ILE A 134 22.47 21.40 6.68
CA ILE A 134 21.75 20.32 7.37
C ILE A 134 22.50 19.92 8.64
N ASP A 135 21.75 19.59 9.69
CA ASP A 135 22.30 18.99 10.92
C ASP A 135 22.66 17.52 10.69
N ASP A 136 23.62 16.97 11.44
CA ASP A 136 24.07 15.59 11.27
C ASP A 136 22.92 14.57 11.48
N HIS A 137 22.01 14.82 12.43
CA HIS A 137 20.88 13.91 12.68
C HIS A 137 19.84 13.94 11.54
N ASP A 138 19.56 15.13 10.98
CA ASP A 138 18.67 15.23 9.80
C ASP A 138 19.33 14.60 8.57
N TYR A 139 20.66 14.76 8.42
CA TYR A 139 21.42 14.11 7.35
C TYR A 139 21.27 12.58 7.41
N GLU A 140 21.46 11.97 8.57
CA GLU A 140 21.29 10.52 8.77
C GLU A 140 19.87 10.04 8.43
N THR A 141 18.86 10.80 8.86
CA THR A 141 17.45 10.48 8.57
C THR A 141 17.19 10.51 7.06
N LYS A 142 17.71 11.53 6.36
CA LYS A 142 17.55 11.66 4.91
C LYS A 142 18.35 10.60 4.15
N LYS A 143 19.58 10.29 4.58
CA LYS A 143 20.38 9.17 4.08
C LYS A 143 19.62 7.86 4.21
N GLY A 144 18.98 7.60 5.36
CA GLY A 144 18.12 6.45 5.57
C GLY A 144 16.93 6.37 4.60
N HIS A 145 16.29 7.51 4.29
CA HIS A 145 15.23 7.55 3.28
C HIS A 145 15.74 7.27 1.86
N VAL A 146 16.89 7.86 1.48
CA VAL A 146 17.51 7.60 0.18
C VAL A 146 17.87 6.11 0.07
N LEU A 147 18.50 5.54 1.10
CA LEU A 147 18.82 4.11 1.16
C LEU A 147 17.58 3.23 1.01
N ARG A 148 16.47 3.59 1.68
CA ARG A 148 15.20 2.85 1.57
C ARG A 148 14.65 2.87 0.14
N PHE A 149 14.75 3.99 -0.57
CA PHE A 149 14.30 4.10 -1.96
C PHE A 149 15.20 3.33 -2.93
N LEU A 150 16.51 3.37 -2.72
CA LEU A 150 17.48 2.60 -3.50
C LEU A 150 17.30 1.08 -3.28
N LYS A 151 17.09 0.65 -2.03
CA LYS A 151 16.73 -0.75 -1.70
C LYS A 151 15.38 -1.17 -2.28
N ALA A 152 14.49 -0.23 -2.60
CA ALA A 152 13.26 -0.49 -3.33
C ALA A 152 13.43 -0.54 -4.86
N GLY A 153 14.64 -0.24 -5.36
CA GLY A 153 14.94 -0.20 -6.78
C GLY A 153 14.35 1.03 -7.48
N ASP A 154 14.08 2.10 -6.74
CA ASP A 154 13.65 3.39 -7.28
C ASP A 154 14.85 4.31 -7.50
N LYS A 155 14.79 5.13 -8.55
CA LYS A 155 15.77 6.19 -8.78
C LYS A 155 15.49 7.35 -7.84
N VAL A 156 16.52 8.02 -7.34
CA VAL A 156 16.34 9.13 -6.41
C VAL A 156 16.90 10.42 -7.00
N LYS A 157 16.01 11.41 -7.19
CA LYS A 157 16.38 12.78 -7.54
C LYS A 157 16.57 13.58 -6.26
N ILE A 158 17.81 13.86 -5.92
CA ILE A 158 18.17 14.67 -4.76
C ILE A 158 18.23 16.12 -5.23
N THR A 159 17.54 17.01 -4.51
CA THR A 159 17.50 18.44 -4.83
C THR A 159 17.90 19.25 -3.60
N ILE A 160 18.98 19.99 -3.71
CA ILE A 160 19.37 21.02 -2.75
C ILE A 160 18.75 22.34 -3.18
N MET A 161 18.07 23.00 -2.25
CA MET A 161 17.50 24.33 -2.49
C MET A 161 18.39 25.39 -1.83
N PHE A 162 18.96 26.30 -2.62
CA PHE A 162 19.71 27.44 -2.08
C PHE A 162 18.75 28.58 -1.71
N ARG A 163 18.93 29.20 -0.54
CA ARG A 163 18.11 30.34 -0.13
C ARG A 163 18.91 31.64 -0.08
N GLY A 164 18.43 32.66 -0.81
CA GLY A 164 18.98 34.01 -0.78
C GLY A 164 20.49 34.04 -1.04
N ARG A 165 21.25 34.42 0.00
CA ARG A 165 22.72 34.57 -0.03
C ARG A 165 23.49 33.25 -0.19
N GLU A 166 22.83 32.11 -0.08
CA GLU A 166 23.46 30.80 -0.28
C GLU A 166 23.67 30.48 -1.77
N GLN A 167 23.00 31.19 -2.69
CA GLN A 167 23.17 30.99 -4.14
C GLN A 167 24.57 31.34 -4.62
N SER A 168 25.28 32.23 -3.93
CA SER A 168 26.68 32.58 -4.25
C SER A 168 27.69 31.54 -3.78
N ARG A 169 27.27 30.52 -3.03
CA ARG A 169 28.12 29.44 -2.50
C ARG A 169 27.64 28.06 -2.95
N PRO A 170 27.72 27.73 -4.25
CA PRO A 170 27.33 26.41 -4.76
C PRO A 170 28.22 25.28 -4.23
N GLU A 171 29.45 25.59 -3.82
CA GLU A 171 30.43 24.63 -3.26
C GLU A 171 29.89 23.82 -2.08
N LEU A 172 29.11 24.46 -1.20
CA LEU A 172 28.50 23.78 -0.05
C LEU A 172 27.51 22.70 -0.49
N GLY A 173 26.75 22.95 -1.56
CA GLY A 173 25.82 21.97 -2.12
C GLY A 173 26.55 20.82 -2.80
N VAL A 174 27.62 21.11 -3.55
CA VAL A 174 28.43 20.09 -4.22
C VAL A 174 29.10 19.17 -3.20
N ASN A 175 29.70 19.73 -2.14
CA ASN A 175 30.37 18.95 -1.11
C ASN A 175 29.40 18.03 -0.36
N LEU A 176 28.19 18.52 -0.07
CA LEU A 176 27.15 17.70 0.57
C LEU A 176 26.69 16.54 -0.33
N LEU A 177 26.50 16.80 -1.63
CA LEU A 177 26.11 15.75 -2.59
C LEU A 177 27.22 14.73 -2.82
N ARG A 178 28.49 15.16 -2.83
CA ARG A 178 29.65 14.26 -2.90
C ARG A 178 29.73 13.36 -1.67
N ARG A 179 29.67 13.94 -0.47
CA ARG A 179 29.63 13.18 0.80
C ARG A 179 28.51 12.13 0.80
N LEU A 180 27.33 12.50 0.31
CA LEU A 180 26.19 11.60 0.21
C LEU A 180 26.37 10.52 -0.87
N ALA A 181 27.04 10.83 -1.98
CA ALA A 181 27.37 9.84 -3.00
C ALA A 181 28.38 8.82 -2.46
N ASP A 182 29.44 9.28 -1.78
CA ASP A 182 30.48 8.42 -1.18
C ASP A 182 29.87 7.44 -0.17
N ASP A 183 29.01 7.96 0.71
CA ASP A 183 28.23 7.22 1.69
C ASP A 183 27.29 6.14 1.10
N LEU A 184 26.89 6.30 -0.16
CA LEU A 184 25.92 5.44 -0.84
C LEU A 184 26.52 4.63 -1.99
N THR A 185 27.85 4.66 -2.16
CA THR A 185 28.58 3.99 -3.24
C THR A 185 28.25 2.49 -3.34
N GLU A 186 28.00 1.83 -2.21
CA GLU A 186 27.64 0.41 -2.17
C GLU A 186 26.27 0.11 -2.80
N TYR A 187 25.31 1.04 -2.69
CA TYR A 187 23.91 0.82 -3.07
C TYR A 187 23.49 1.52 -4.36
N ALA A 188 24.21 2.59 -4.75
CA ALA A 188 23.85 3.44 -5.86
C ALA A 188 25.04 3.86 -6.73
N THR A 189 24.75 4.06 -8.00
CA THR A 189 25.62 4.70 -8.98
C THR A 189 25.08 6.09 -9.32
N VAL A 190 25.97 7.05 -9.56
CA VAL A 190 25.60 8.41 -9.94
C VAL A 190 25.25 8.42 -11.43
N GLU A 191 23.97 8.60 -11.76
CA GLU A 191 23.50 8.68 -13.15
C GLU A 191 23.67 10.09 -13.70
N SER A 192 23.35 11.10 -12.89
CA SER A 192 23.57 12.50 -13.23
C SER A 192 24.37 13.18 -12.12
N PRO A 193 25.56 13.73 -12.43
CA PRO A 193 26.37 14.44 -11.46
C PRO A 193 25.64 15.68 -10.93
N PRO A 194 26.09 16.27 -9.81
CA PRO A 194 25.50 17.49 -9.26
C PRO A 194 25.50 18.62 -10.30
N LYS A 195 24.31 18.98 -10.78
CA LYS A 195 24.08 20.07 -11.75
C LYS A 195 23.27 21.18 -11.10
N GLN A 196 23.66 22.43 -11.34
CA GLN A 196 22.93 23.59 -10.85
C GLN A 196 21.84 23.98 -11.86
N GLU A 197 20.58 23.89 -11.45
CA GLU A 197 19.41 24.38 -12.17
C GLU A 197 18.85 25.61 -11.43
N GLY A 198 19.41 26.77 -11.75
CA GLY A 198 19.04 28.06 -11.15
C GLY A 198 19.26 28.08 -9.63
N ARG A 199 18.16 28.17 -8.86
CA ARG A 199 18.18 28.17 -7.39
C ARG A 199 18.37 26.77 -6.78
N ASN A 200 18.20 25.72 -7.58
CA ASN A 200 18.28 24.35 -7.10
C ASN A 200 19.54 23.69 -7.65
N MET A 201 20.11 22.76 -6.91
CA MET A 201 21.12 21.84 -7.41
C MET A 201 20.60 20.42 -7.30
N LEU A 202 20.71 19.66 -8.39
CA LEU A 202 20.16 18.32 -8.47
C LEU A 202 21.25 17.29 -8.73
N MET A 203 21.03 16.09 -8.20
CA MET A 203 21.79 14.89 -8.49
C MET A 203 20.81 13.73 -8.61
N ILE A 204 21.02 12.84 -9.58
CA ILE A 204 20.19 11.64 -9.74
C ILE A 204 21.05 10.41 -9.45
N LEU A 205 20.58 9.63 -8.47
CA LEU A 205 21.16 8.35 -8.11
C LEU A 205 20.31 7.21 -8.69
N ALA A 206 20.99 6.28 -9.35
CA ALA A 206 20.41 5.03 -9.82
C ALA A 206 20.80 3.89 -8.87
N PRO A 207 19.88 2.97 -8.56
CA PRO A 207 20.21 1.81 -7.74
C PRO A 207 21.11 0.83 -8.51
N THR A 208 22.12 0.28 -7.85
CA THR A 208 23.01 -0.74 -8.45
C THR A 208 22.25 -2.03 -8.75
N ARG A 209 21.24 -2.35 -7.91
CA ARG A 209 20.39 -3.54 -8.06
C ARG A 209 19.14 -3.23 -8.88
N LYS A 210 18.77 -4.15 -9.78
CA LYS A 210 17.55 -4.03 -10.60
C LYS A 210 16.30 -4.14 -9.74
N LYS A 211 15.24 -3.39 -10.10
CA LYS A 211 13.98 -3.34 -9.35
C LYS A 211 13.29 -4.71 -9.20
N ASN A 212 13.42 -5.60 -10.18
CA ASN A 212 12.86 -6.97 -10.10
C ASN A 212 13.52 -7.78 -8.98
N GLN A 213 14.84 -7.69 -8.84
CA GLN A 213 15.61 -8.37 -7.80
C GLN A 213 15.29 -7.75 -6.43
N ALA A 214 15.24 -6.43 -6.34
CA ALA A 214 14.85 -5.72 -5.11
C ALA A 214 13.44 -6.12 -4.61
N LYS A 215 12.47 -6.27 -5.51
CA LYS A 215 11.12 -6.75 -5.15
C LYS A 215 11.11 -8.20 -4.68
N ALA A 216 11.93 -9.06 -5.30
CA ALA A 216 12.05 -10.47 -4.90
C ALA A 216 12.65 -10.58 -3.49
N ASP A 217 13.72 -9.85 -3.22
CA ASP A 217 14.38 -9.82 -1.90
C ASP A 217 13.43 -9.31 -0.81
N GLN A 218 12.70 -8.22 -1.07
CA GLN A 218 11.71 -7.69 -0.12
C GLN A 218 10.56 -8.66 0.13
N LYS A 219 10.13 -9.40 -0.90
CA LYS A 219 9.10 -10.43 -0.75
C LYS A 219 9.64 -11.57 0.12
N ALA A 220 10.84 -12.07 -0.15
CA ALA A 220 11.48 -13.12 0.63
C ALA A 220 11.67 -12.70 2.10
N GLU A 221 12.15 -11.48 2.36
CA GLU A 221 12.32 -10.95 3.71
C GLU A 221 10.98 -10.82 4.45
N ARG A 222 9.93 -10.32 3.76
CA ARG A 222 8.59 -10.23 4.33
C ARG A 222 8.00 -11.60 4.64
N ASP A 223 8.17 -12.55 3.74
CA ASP A 223 7.64 -13.91 3.88
C ASP A 223 8.36 -14.63 5.04
N ARG A 224 9.69 -14.47 5.16
CA ARG A 224 10.46 -14.93 6.33
C ARG A 224 9.97 -14.29 7.63
N ARG A 225 9.82 -12.97 7.68
CA ARG A 225 9.34 -12.26 8.88
C ARG A 225 7.90 -12.63 9.22
N ALA A 226 7.07 -12.98 8.23
CA ALA A 226 5.72 -13.48 8.45
C ALA A 226 5.74 -14.90 9.06
N ALA A 227 6.63 -15.78 8.60
CA ALA A 227 6.84 -17.09 9.19
C ALA A 227 7.31 -16.99 10.65
N GLU A 228 8.34 -16.19 10.93
CA GLU A 228 8.84 -15.97 12.31
C GLU A 228 7.74 -15.44 13.24
N ARG A 229 6.87 -14.55 12.74
CA ARG A 229 5.71 -14.06 13.52
C ARG A 229 4.63 -15.12 13.72
N ALA A 230 4.42 -16.00 12.74
CA ALA A 230 3.47 -17.10 12.85
C ALA A 230 3.95 -18.11 13.90
N GLU A 231 5.23 -18.47 13.86
CA GLU A 231 5.88 -19.34 14.84
C GLU A 231 5.82 -18.75 16.26
N ALA A 232 6.14 -17.45 16.42
CA ALA A 232 6.02 -16.77 17.71
C ALA A 232 4.57 -16.77 18.22
N ALA A 233 3.59 -16.55 17.34
CA ALA A 233 2.17 -16.59 17.71
C ALA A 233 1.69 -18.01 18.07
N GLU A 234 2.24 -19.05 17.46
CA GLU A 234 1.99 -20.44 17.82
C GLU A 234 2.61 -20.79 19.18
N ALA A 235 3.84 -20.34 19.44
CA ALA A 235 4.51 -20.49 20.72
C ALA A 235 3.72 -19.80 21.86
N ASP A 236 3.25 -18.57 21.65
CA ASP A 236 2.42 -17.84 22.60
C ASP A 236 1.10 -18.57 22.88
N LYS A 237 0.44 -19.11 21.84
CA LYS A 237 -0.80 -19.91 21.99
C LYS A 237 -0.55 -21.20 22.75
N ALA A 238 0.55 -21.90 22.47
CA ALA A 238 0.93 -23.13 23.16
C ALA A 238 1.20 -22.85 24.65
N TYR A 239 1.90 -21.76 24.96
CA TYR A 239 2.14 -21.31 26.32
C TYR A 239 0.83 -20.94 27.05
N GLU A 240 -0.08 -20.21 26.40
CA GLU A 240 -1.39 -19.92 26.97
C GLU A 240 -2.24 -21.18 27.22
N ALA A 241 -2.22 -22.15 26.29
CA ALA A 241 -2.93 -23.42 26.43
C ALA A 241 -2.38 -24.24 27.61
N ALA A 242 -1.06 -24.32 27.75
CA ALA A 242 -0.40 -24.97 28.88
C ALA A 242 -0.77 -24.32 30.21
N GLN A 243 -0.80 -22.98 30.29
CA GLN A 243 -1.25 -22.27 31.49
C GLN A 243 -2.72 -22.55 31.84
N ARG A 244 -3.60 -22.63 30.83
CA ARG A 244 -5.03 -22.94 31.05
C ARG A 244 -5.22 -24.39 31.54
N ALA A 245 -4.45 -25.33 31.02
CA ALA A 245 -4.47 -26.73 31.47
C ALA A 245 -4.01 -26.86 32.93
N ALA A 246 -2.92 -26.18 33.31
CA ALA A 246 -2.43 -26.14 34.69
C ALA A 246 -3.44 -25.49 35.67
N ALA A 247 -4.16 -24.45 35.25
CA ALA A 247 -5.21 -23.83 36.06
C ALA A 247 -6.45 -24.72 36.23
N GLY A 248 -6.75 -25.58 35.26
CA GLY A 248 -7.88 -26.52 35.30
C GLY A 248 -7.71 -27.67 36.30
N THR A 249 -6.49 -28.22 36.42
CA THR A 249 -6.19 -29.33 37.33
C THR A 249 -6.17 -28.91 38.80
N ALA A 250 -5.69 -27.70 39.10
CA ALA A 250 -5.69 -27.14 40.46
C ALA A 250 -7.11 -26.94 41.04
N LYS A 251 -8.09 -26.60 40.20
CA LYS A 251 -9.50 -26.46 40.63
C LYS A 251 -10.18 -27.79 40.95
N LYS A 252 -9.76 -28.89 40.32
CA LYS A 252 -10.35 -30.23 40.52
C LYS A 252 -9.87 -30.86 41.83
N LYS A 253 -8.65 -30.55 42.27
CA LYS A 253 -8.08 -31.05 43.54
C LYS A 253 -8.74 -30.42 44.78
N LYS A 254 -9.26 -29.18 44.68
CA LYS A 254 -9.91 -28.47 45.80
C LYS A 254 -11.38 -28.84 46.04
N LYS A 255 -11.98 -29.69 45.19
CA LYS A 255 -13.43 -30.04 45.25
C LYS A 255 -13.69 -31.48 45.70
N LYS A 256 -12.67 -32.19 46.21
CA LYS A 256 -12.76 -33.61 46.57
C LYS A 256 -12.21 -33.85 47.98
N GLU A 257 -12.87 -33.25 48.97
CA GLU A 257 -12.84 -33.72 50.36
C GLU A 257 -14.29 -33.81 50.84
N PRO A 258 -14.86 -35.02 50.96
CA PRO A 258 -16.06 -35.24 51.75
C PRO A 258 -15.65 -35.38 53.22
N GLY A 259 -16.22 -34.55 54.09
CA GLY A 259 -16.03 -34.67 55.53
C GLY A 259 -17.01 -35.68 56.12
N ASP A 260 -16.57 -36.37 57.17
CA ASP A 260 -17.44 -36.91 58.21
C ASP A 260 -16.80 -36.59 59.59
N PRO A 261 -17.59 -36.24 60.62
CA PRO A 261 -17.09 -35.95 61.96
C PRO A 261 -17.11 -37.23 62.82
N VAL A 262 -16.43 -37.19 63.98
CA VAL A 262 -16.78 -37.81 65.28
C VAL A 262 -15.54 -38.33 66.07
N PHE A 263 -15.53 -37.90 67.33
CA PHE A 263 -14.93 -38.46 68.56
C PHE A 263 -13.53 -38.07 69.06
N ALA A 264 -13.50 -38.02 70.38
CA ALA A 264 -12.57 -37.41 71.31
C ALA A 264 -11.39 -38.31 71.71
N GLY A 265 -10.38 -37.69 72.35
CA GLY A 265 -9.61 -38.32 73.43
C GLY A 265 -8.16 -38.69 73.15
N GLU A 266 -7.27 -37.90 73.76
CA GLU A 266 -5.95 -38.28 74.34
C GLU A 266 -4.66 -38.32 73.48
N PRO A 267 -3.48 -38.08 74.12
CA PRO A 267 -2.44 -37.23 73.55
C PRO A 267 -1.14 -37.95 73.15
N ALA A 268 -0.34 -37.19 72.38
CA ALA A 268 1.11 -37.26 72.20
C ALA A 268 1.75 -38.63 71.92
N ARG A 269 2.15 -38.83 70.65
CA ARG A 269 3.35 -39.60 70.31
C ARG A 269 4.19 -38.84 69.30
N ASP A 270 5.36 -38.48 69.75
CA ASP A 270 6.43 -37.79 69.03
C ASP A 270 6.91 -38.57 67.81
N LEU A 271 7.06 -37.88 66.68
CA LEU A 271 7.96 -38.24 65.59
C LEU A 271 8.57 -36.97 64.99
N PRO A 272 9.80 -37.06 64.45
CA PRO A 272 10.89 -36.13 64.74
C PRO A 272 10.88 -34.87 63.88
N SER A 273 11.52 -33.85 64.43
CA SER A 273 11.88 -32.58 63.80
C SER A 273 12.68 -32.78 62.51
N GLY A 274 11.97 -32.86 61.38
CA GLY A 274 12.47 -32.43 60.08
C GLY A 274 12.37 -30.90 60.01
N SER A 275 13.50 -30.24 59.73
CA SER A 275 13.66 -28.80 59.61
C SER A 275 12.56 -28.14 58.76
N ARG A 276 12.06 -27.00 59.24
CA ARG A 276 11.14 -26.09 58.53
C ARG A 276 11.71 -25.55 57.21
N ASP A 277 12.95 -25.87 56.89
CA ASP A 277 13.70 -25.32 55.77
C ASP A 277 13.39 -26.03 54.43
N ASP A 278 12.93 -27.30 54.46
CA ASP A 278 12.57 -28.03 53.23
C ASP A 278 11.23 -27.58 52.61
N ILE A 279 10.43 -26.81 53.37
CA ILE A 279 9.13 -26.27 52.91
C ILE A 279 9.32 -24.89 52.24
N HIS A 280 10.39 -24.17 52.54
CA HIS A 280 10.67 -22.86 51.93
C HIS A 280 11.25 -22.97 50.51
N GLU A 281 12.04 -23.99 50.21
CA GLU A 281 12.69 -24.11 48.89
C GLU A 281 11.70 -24.48 47.76
N ARG A 282 10.59 -25.18 48.06
CA ARG A 282 9.53 -25.48 47.08
C ARG A 282 8.52 -24.35 46.86
N MET A 283 8.56 -23.29 47.65
CA MET A 283 7.62 -22.16 47.54
C MET A 283 8.16 -20.95 46.76
N GLU A 284 9.46 -20.92 46.45
CA GLU A 284 10.07 -19.80 45.70
C GLU A 284 9.99 -19.91 44.16
N LEU A 285 9.58 -21.05 43.59
CA LEU A 285 9.45 -21.22 42.13
C LEU A 285 8.02 -21.11 41.58
N SER A 286 7.06 -20.70 42.41
CA SER A 286 5.71 -20.32 41.96
C SER A 286 5.49 -18.85 42.22
N MET A 287 6.18 -17.97 41.48
CA MET A 287 5.83 -16.55 41.46
C MET A 287 4.35 -16.43 41.08
N PRO A 288 3.44 -16.02 41.99
CA PRO A 288 2.11 -15.66 41.56
C PRO A 288 2.34 -14.46 40.65
N LYS A 289 2.00 -14.59 39.36
CA LYS A 289 1.92 -13.44 38.48
C LYS A 289 0.87 -12.53 39.11
N MET A 290 1.29 -11.62 39.99
CA MET A 290 0.54 -10.43 40.34
C MET A 290 0.46 -9.65 39.04
N LYS A 291 -0.48 -10.05 38.17
CA LYS A 291 -0.94 -9.20 37.09
C LYS A 291 -1.52 -8.00 37.83
N SER A 292 -0.72 -6.95 37.93
CA SER A 292 -1.19 -5.66 38.38
C SER A 292 -2.41 -5.37 37.51
N HIS A 293 -3.58 -5.20 38.13
CA HIS A 293 -4.82 -4.82 37.45
C HIS A 293 -4.75 -3.35 36.97
N SER A 294 -3.58 -2.93 36.48
CA SER A 294 -3.30 -1.64 35.84
C SER A 294 -4.27 -1.41 34.67
N GLY A 295 -4.63 -2.48 33.94
CA GLY A 295 -5.68 -2.45 32.93
C GLY A 295 -7.06 -2.11 33.49
N THR A 296 -7.41 -2.59 34.69
CA THR A 296 -8.66 -2.25 35.38
C THR A 296 -8.65 -0.78 35.82
N LYS A 297 -7.54 -0.29 36.39
CA LYS A 297 -7.35 1.13 36.74
C LYS A 297 -7.50 2.08 35.53
N LYS A 298 -7.13 1.63 34.33
CA LYS A 298 -7.30 2.41 33.08
C LYS A 298 -8.73 2.38 32.51
N ARG A 299 -9.58 1.43 32.92
CA ARG A 299 -10.89 1.16 32.31
C ARG A 299 -12.07 1.56 33.19
N PHE A 300 -11.89 1.57 34.51
CA PHE A 300 -12.93 1.83 35.49
C PHE A 300 -12.54 2.94 36.46
N LYS A 301 -13.51 3.77 36.85
CA LYS A 301 -13.35 4.86 37.82
C LYS A 301 -14.34 4.69 38.97
N VAL A 302 -13.93 4.98 40.20
CA VAL A 302 -14.82 5.03 41.37
C VAL A 302 -15.15 6.48 41.66
N THR A 303 -16.44 6.83 41.75
CA THR A 303 -16.88 8.18 42.12
C THR A 303 -16.80 8.38 43.64
N GLY A 304 -16.81 9.62 44.13
CA GLY A 304 -16.83 9.90 45.58
C GLY A 304 -18.03 9.29 46.31
N SER A 305 -19.13 9.05 45.60
CA SER A 305 -20.32 8.31 46.09
C SER A 305 -20.18 6.78 46.06
N GLY A 306 -19.00 6.25 45.76
CA GLY A 306 -18.70 4.81 45.77
C GLY A 306 -19.29 4.02 44.59
N LYS A 307 -19.85 4.68 43.57
CA LYS A 307 -20.33 4.02 42.34
C LYS A 307 -19.15 3.80 41.39
N VAL A 308 -19.16 2.69 40.66
CA VAL A 308 -18.13 2.37 39.66
C VAL A 308 -18.65 2.77 38.29
N THR A 309 -17.90 3.59 37.55
CA THR A 309 -18.22 4.03 36.19
C THR A 309 -17.22 3.46 35.16
N ALA A 310 -17.71 3.21 33.95
CA ALA A 310 -16.90 2.79 32.80
C ALA A 310 -17.35 3.47 31.52
N ARG A 311 -16.47 3.49 30.51
CA ARG A 311 -16.83 3.98 29.17
C ARG A 311 -17.79 3.01 28.48
N LYS A 312 -18.79 3.56 27.78
CA LYS A 312 -19.70 2.77 26.93
C LYS A 312 -18.92 1.99 25.87
N ALA A 313 -19.20 0.69 25.75
CA ALA A 313 -18.69 -0.14 24.68
C ALA A 313 -19.28 0.30 23.32
N GLY A 314 -18.61 -0.05 22.23
CA GLY A 314 -19.15 0.19 20.89
C GLY A 314 -18.89 1.58 20.30
N LYS A 315 -18.30 2.55 21.02
CA LYS A 315 -17.90 3.84 20.40
C LYS A 315 -16.78 3.68 19.36
N ARG A 316 -15.75 2.89 19.67
CA ARG A 316 -14.54 2.70 18.84
C ARG A 316 -14.37 1.30 18.24
N HIS A 317 -15.24 0.35 18.57
CA HIS A 317 -15.00 -1.08 18.37
C HIS A 317 -15.45 -1.65 17.01
N LEU A 318 -15.98 -0.83 16.11
CA LEU A 318 -16.36 -1.30 14.78
C LEU A 318 -15.88 -0.26 13.78
N ASN A 319 -15.09 -0.69 12.79
CA ASN A 319 -14.62 0.09 11.63
C ASN A 319 -15.79 0.38 10.67
N GLU A 320 -16.91 0.80 11.23
CA GLU A 320 -18.14 1.11 10.52
C GLU A 320 -18.54 2.54 10.85
N HIS A 321 -19.02 3.26 9.83
CA HIS A 321 -19.46 4.63 9.99
C HIS A 321 -20.70 4.68 10.90
N LYS A 322 -20.61 5.38 12.02
CA LYS A 322 -21.74 5.58 12.96
C LYS A 322 -22.35 6.94 12.77
N SER A 323 -23.68 7.01 12.84
CA SER A 323 -24.38 8.29 12.77
C SER A 323 -24.05 9.18 13.98
N SER A 324 -24.18 10.51 13.79
CA SER A 324 -23.97 11.50 14.85
C SER A 324 -24.87 11.26 16.08
N ARG A 325 -26.10 10.76 15.86
CA ARG A 325 -27.03 10.37 16.93
C ARG A 325 -26.49 9.22 17.78
N VAL A 326 -25.90 8.21 17.15
CA VAL A 326 -25.33 7.03 17.83
C VAL A 326 -24.05 7.41 18.58
N THR A 327 -23.18 8.21 17.98
CA THR A 327 -21.93 8.66 18.63
C THR A 327 -22.20 9.54 19.83
N ARG A 328 -23.21 10.44 19.78
CA ARG A 328 -23.65 11.23 20.94
C ARG A 328 -24.20 10.34 22.07
N ARG A 329 -25.04 9.36 21.77
CA ARG A 329 -25.59 8.41 22.77
C ARG A 329 -24.50 7.58 23.47
N LEU A 330 -23.47 7.19 22.72
CA LEU A 330 -22.33 6.42 23.21
C LEU A 330 -21.22 7.29 23.83
N THR A 331 -21.41 8.60 23.89
CA THR A 331 -20.49 9.51 24.59
C THR A 331 -20.86 9.56 26.08
N GLY A 332 -19.84 9.51 26.94
CA GLY A 332 -20.00 9.49 28.40
C GLY A 332 -19.70 8.13 29.04
N GLU A 333 -19.81 8.12 30.37
CA GLU A 333 -19.60 6.94 31.22
C GLU A 333 -20.96 6.34 31.64
N THR A 334 -20.98 5.04 31.93
CA THR A 334 -22.14 4.35 32.53
C THR A 334 -21.78 3.86 33.91
N VAL A 335 -22.76 3.88 34.82
CA VAL A 335 -22.66 3.24 36.12
C VAL A 335 -22.78 1.73 35.91
N LEU A 336 -21.87 0.97 36.52
CA LEU A 336 -21.90 -0.50 36.50
C LEU A 336 -23.00 -1.05 37.40
N SER A 337 -23.48 -2.25 37.07
CA SER A 337 -24.37 -3.01 37.94
C SER A 337 -23.70 -3.32 39.29
N LYS A 338 -24.48 -3.51 40.36
CA LYS A 338 -23.95 -3.77 41.71
C LYS A 338 -23.02 -4.99 41.76
N GLY A 339 -23.36 -6.06 41.03
CA GLY A 339 -22.55 -7.29 40.96
C GLY A 339 -21.21 -7.10 40.23
N GLU A 340 -21.18 -6.33 39.14
CA GLU A 340 -19.94 -6.02 38.43
C GLU A 340 -19.08 -5.01 39.19
N ALA A 341 -19.71 -4.02 39.83
CA ALA A 341 -19.05 -3.03 40.66
C ALA A 341 -18.29 -3.70 41.82
N ALA A 342 -18.85 -4.72 42.47
CA ALA A 342 -18.17 -5.48 43.54
C ALA A 342 -16.89 -6.18 43.03
N LYS A 343 -16.98 -6.83 41.85
CA LYS A 343 -15.82 -7.47 41.21
C LYS A 343 -14.75 -6.45 40.85
N VAL A 344 -15.13 -5.33 40.23
CA VAL A 344 -14.18 -4.27 39.83
C VAL A 344 -13.53 -3.61 41.04
N LYS A 345 -14.28 -3.34 42.12
CA LYS A 345 -13.72 -2.82 43.38
C LYS A 345 -12.67 -3.77 43.97
N LYS A 346 -12.95 -5.08 43.98
CA LYS A 346 -11.99 -6.11 44.43
C LYS A 346 -10.71 -6.14 43.58
N LEU A 347 -10.82 -5.88 42.29
CA LEU A 347 -9.67 -5.80 41.37
C LEU A 347 -8.90 -4.48 41.49
N LEU A 348 -9.57 -3.38 41.85
CA LEU A 348 -8.95 -2.06 42.05
C LEU A 348 -8.24 -1.95 43.41
N ALA A 349 -8.79 -2.56 44.45
CA ALA A 349 -8.24 -2.55 45.81
C ALA A 349 -6.98 -3.42 45.98
N GLY A 350 -6.65 -4.28 45.00
CA GLY A 350 -5.68 -5.36 45.19
C GLY A 350 -6.24 -6.40 46.17
N HIS A 351 -5.71 -7.62 46.18
CA HIS A 351 -6.01 -8.55 47.27
C HIS A 351 -5.30 -8.04 48.53
N PRO A 352 -5.99 -7.62 49.61
CA PRO A 352 -5.39 -7.73 50.92
C PRO A 352 -5.33 -9.22 51.23
N GLY A 353 -4.13 -9.76 51.42
CA GLY A 353 -3.97 -11.14 51.87
C GLY A 353 -4.71 -11.37 53.18
N ARG A 354 -5.70 -12.27 53.14
CA ARG A 354 -6.10 -13.16 54.24
C ARG A 354 -6.72 -14.40 53.63
#